data_AF-A0A418GQD5-F1
#
_entry.id   AF-A0A418GQD5-F1
#
_cell.length_a   1.000
_cell.length_b   1.000
_cell.length_c   1.000
_cell.angle_alpha   90.00
_cell.angle_beta   90.00
_cell.angle_gamma   90.00
#
_symmetry.space_group_name_H-M   'P 1'
#
loop_
_entity.id
_entity.type
_entity.pdbx_description
1 polymer ?
#
loop_
_entity_poly.entity_id
_entity_poly.type
_entity_poly.pdbx_seq_one_letter_code
_entity_poly.pdbx_strand_id
1 'polypeptide(L)' 'DGFFLEYFGVVLEDATHQAGPEFAQKAALFNIETFFGWVSDVETFCDALSSTSFARIA' A
#
# COMPACT_ATOMS: atom_id res chain seq x y z
N ASP A 1 -13.02 3.74 1.77
CA ASP A 1 -14.05 2.78 2.19
C ASP A 1 -13.48 1.79 3.21
N GLY A 2 -12.50 0.95 2.82
CA GLY A 2 -11.87 -0.02 3.72
C GLY A 2 -11.44 0.53 5.10
N PHE A 3 -10.88 1.75 5.15
CA PHE A 3 -10.55 2.43 6.41
C PHE A 3 -11.75 2.56 7.37
N PHE A 4 -12.93 2.94 6.86
CA PHE A 4 -14.15 3.08 7.68
C PHE A 4 -14.75 1.73 8.09
N LEU A 5 -14.34 0.65 7.44
CA LEU A 5 -14.66 -0.73 7.80
C LEU A 5 -13.54 -1.37 8.65
N GLU A 6 -12.61 -0.56 9.16
CA GLU A 6 -11.49 -0.98 10.01
C GLU A 6 -10.50 -1.97 9.34
N TYR A 7 -10.46 -2.02 8.01
CA TYR A 7 -9.42 -2.76 7.29
C TYR A 7 -8.12 -1.97 7.25
N PHE A 8 -7.01 -2.67 7.49
CA PHE A 8 -5.67 -2.14 7.26
C PHE A 8 -5.27 -2.31 5.79
N GLY A 9 -5.18 -1.20 5.05
CA GLY A 9 -4.85 -1.20 3.63
C GLY A 9 -3.36 -1.08 3.35
N VAL A 10 -2.91 -1.74 2.29
CA VAL A 10 -1.60 -1.50 1.66
C VAL A 10 -1.85 -1.13 0.20
N VAL A 11 -1.38 0.02 -0.24
CA VAL A 11 -1.39 0.40 -1.66
C VAL A 11 -0.06 0.02 -2.30
N LEU A 12 -0.11 -0.54 -3.51
CA LEU A 12 1.06 -0.85 -4.32
C LEU A 12 1.23 0.27 -5.35
N GLU A 13 2.23 1.12 -5.19
CA GLU A 13 2.37 2.36 -5.96
C GLU A 13 2.66 2.11 -7.44
N ASP A 14 3.35 1.01 -7.75
CA ASP A 14 3.71 0.54 -9.09
C ASP A 14 2.61 -0.30 -9.75
N ALA A 15 1.57 -0.69 -9.01
CA ALA A 15 0.42 -1.43 -9.52
C ALA A 15 -0.79 -0.53 -9.79
N THR A 16 -0.67 0.79 -9.63
CA THR A 16 -1.78 1.74 -9.79
C THR A 16 -1.38 2.91 -10.68
N HIS A 17 -2.38 3.49 -11.34
CA HIS A 17 -2.18 4.71 -12.13
C HIS A 17 -3.25 5.73 -11.78
N GLN A 18 -2.85 6.99 -11.68
CA GLN A 18 -3.74 8.08 -11.33
C GLN A 18 -4.67 8.45 -12.50
N ALA A 19 -5.92 8.73 -12.16
CA ALA A 19 -6.81 9.46 -13.05
C ALA A 19 -6.39 10.94 -13.02
N GLY A 20 -5.66 11.37 -14.05
CA GLY A 20 -5.23 12.77 -14.21
C GLY A 20 -3.72 12.96 -14.12
N PRO A 21 -3.26 14.14 -13.67
CA PRO A 21 -1.84 14.51 -13.70
C PRO A 21 -1.03 13.77 -12.62
N GLU A 22 0.27 13.62 -12.84
CA GLU A 22 1.19 12.87 -11.96
C GLU A 22 1.15 13.32 -10.49
N PHE A 23 0.93 14.61 -10.22
CA PHE A 23 0.83 15.11 -8.83
C PHE A 23 -0.37 14.52 -8.07
N ALA A 24 -1.42 14.08 -8.77
CA ALA A 24 -2.57 13.44 -8.13
C ALA A 24 -2.17 12.09 -7.52
N GLN A 25 -1.29 11.34 -8.18
CA GLN A 25 -0.74 10.10 -7.63
C GLN A 25 0.04 10.39 -6.35
N LYS A 26 0.97 11.36 -6.40
CA LYS A 26 1.81 11.75 -5.26
C LYS A 26 0.97 12.20 -4.06
N ALA A 27 -0.07 13.01 -4.29
CA ALA A 27 -0.98 13.43 -3.23
C ALA A 27 -1.78 12.26 -2.64
N ALA A 28 -2.22 11.31 -3.48
CA ALA A 28 -2.93 10.12 -3.02
C ALA A 28 -2.03 9.22 -2.16
N LEU A 29 -0.81 8.92 -2.61
CA LEU A 29 0.17 8.11 -1.88
C LEU A 29 0.51 8.76 -0.53
N PHE A 30 0.77 10.08 -0.50
CA PHE A 30 1.03 10.82 0.73
C PHE A 30 -0.13 10.71 1.73
N ASN A 31 -1.38 10.89 1.27
CA ASN A 31 -2.54 10.75 2.14
C ASN A 31 -2.70 9.33 2.67
N ILE A 32 -2.40 8.31 1.86
CA ILE A 32 -2.48 6.90 2.28
C ILE A 32 -1.45 6.61 3.36
N GLU A 33 -0.19 6.95 3.12
CA GLU A 33 0.92 6.74 4.07
C GLU A 33 0.68 7.46 5.40
N THR A 34 0.08 8.67 5.34
CA THR A 34 -0.14 9.47 6.54
C THR A 34 -1.34 8.99 7.36
N PHE A 35 -2.41 8.50 6.72
CA PHE A 35 -3.70 8.33 7.39
C PHE A 35 -4.41 6.99 7.17
N PHE A 36 -4.20 6.31 6.06
CA PHE A 36 -5.07 5.20 5.63
C PHE A 36 -4.38 3.83 5.58
N GLY A 37 -3.06 3.77 5.69
CA GLY A 37 -2.33 2.51 5.70
C GLY A 37 -0.88 2.66 5.25
N TRP A 38 -0.36 1.65 4.55
CA TRP A 38 1.01 1.64 4.04
C TRP A 38 1.05 1.79 2.52
N VAL A 39 2.16 2.35 2.04
CA VAL A 39 2.56 2.36 0.64
C VAL A 39 3.70 1.35 0.48
N SER A 40 3.64 0.52 -0.56
CA SER A 40 4.67 -0.45 -0.92
C SER A 40 4.69 -0.64 -2.44
N ASP A 41 5.44 -1.63 -2.91
CA ASP A 41 5.56 -2.04 -4.31
C ASP A 41 5.24 -3.54 -4.46
N VAL A 42 4.97 -3.97 -5.68
CA VAL A 42 4.57 -5.36 -5.98
C VAL A 42 5.64 -6.37 -5.53
N GLU A 43 6.92 -6.06 -5.71
CA GLU A 43 8.03 -6.96 -5.38
C GLU A 43 8.09 -7.21 -3.86
N THR A 44 8.19 -6.13 -3.08
CA THR A 44 8.23 -6.16 -1.61
C THR A 44 7.00 -6.87 -1.03
N PHE A 45 5.81 -6.61 -1.59
CA PHE A 45 4.58 -7.26 -1.17
C PHE A 45 4.59 -8.77 -1.45
N CYS A 46 5.02 -9.18 -2.65
CA CYS A 46 5.16 -10.59 -3.02
C CYS A 46 6.17 -11.32 -2.12
N ASP A 47 7.31 -10.69 -1.83
CA ASP A 47 8.35 -11.25 -0.95
C ASP A 47 7.84 -11.45 0.48
N ALA A 48 7.11 -10.47 1.02
CA ALA A 48 6.50 -10.54 2.34
C ALA A 48 5.46 -11.67 2.47
N LEU A 49 4.75 -11.99 1.39
CA LEU A 49 3.79 -13.10 1.34
C LEU A 49 4.44 -14.45 1.05
N SER A 50 5.71 -14.48 0.65
CA SER A 50 6.39 -15.73 0.33
C SER A 50 6.54 -16.61 1.58
N SER A 51 6.33 -17.92 1.43
CA SER A 51 6.40 -18.90 2.52
C SER A 51 7.81 -19.04 3.15
N THR A 52 8.81 -18.42 2.53
CA THR A 52 10.20 -18.41 3.02
C THR A 52 10.41 -17.30 4.05
N SER A 53 9.56 -16.27 4.05
CA SER A 53 9.56 -15.16 5.00
C SER A 53 8.61 -15.46 6.17
N PHE A 54 8.95 -16.41 7.04
CA PHE A 54 8.23 -16.54 8.31
C PHE A 54 8.60 -15.35 9.21
N ALA A 55 7.83 -14.27 9.15
CA ALA A 55 7.87 -13.24 10.17
C ALA A 55 7.44 -13.85 11.50
N ARG A 56 8.39 -13.99 12.43
CA ARG A 56 8.08 -14.34 13.82
C ARG A 56 7.38 -13.16 14.46
N ILE A 57 6.06 -13.22 14.50
CA ILE A 57 5.27 -12.32 15.34
C ILE A 57 5.34 -12.90 16.75
N ALA A 58 6.12 -12.25 17.61
CA ALA A 58 6.22 -12.55 19.04
C ALA A 58 5.08 -11.89 19.81
#